data_AF-A0A0C3H1W1-F1
#
_entry.id   AF-A0A0C3H1W1-F1
#
_cell.length_a   1.000
_cell.length_b   1.000
_cell.length_c   1.000
_cell.angle_alpha   90.00
_cell.angle_beta   90.00
_cell.angle_gamma   90.00
#
_symmetry.space_group_name_H-M   'P 1'
#
loop_
_entity.id
_entity.type
_entity.pdbx_description
1 polymer ?
#
loop_
_entity_poly.entity_id
_entity_poly.type
_entity_poly.pdbx_seq_one_letter_code
_entity_poly.pdbx_strand_id
1 'polypeptide(L)'
;MAARGCYSHSPISSSLWVCGHDHSPWMTSLGISAKLLFSAVSYDLHGGISRLGDQSYDLDDLQELCGCLITFSTAEDESDTIERSESPSSTIGNSNSEMSLQESCNNDADLFVSLANYTVIEFLNSPLIFQTRVSCFALPGETIRSQFAMSVLRQALKSNLATRLTDWIHDREAYCLTLGRALYSHSFDANSELQDLFIQRFNPVSPHFCRFRAIQERIVISWEFYLLSMLPIHVRGDPKLVELHEYDVTLLNILLVCDCSLAKRLILDKNIDIQKVLSTQVTATFLQRKIKSNPAYVSTASLEGTILEIAEVQGFNGEFKIRSYLP
;
A
#
# COMPACT_ATOMS: atom_id res chain seq x y z
N MET A 1 20.38 32.25 12.42
CA MET A 1 19.13 32.92 12.84
C MET A 1 18.06 31.86 12.95
N ALA A 2 17.51 31.70 14.14
CA ALA A 2 16.64 30.59 14.52
C ALA A 2 15.26 30.67 13.83
N ALA A 3 14.87 29.60 13.13
CA ALA A 3 13.47 29.32 12.85
C ALA A 3 12.97 28.34 13.92
N ARG A 4 12.59 28.89 15.07
CA ARG A 4 11.76 28.21 16.06
C ARG A 4 10.31 28.56 15.76
N GLY A 5 9.45 27.55 15.67
CA GLY A 5 7.99 27.70 15.82
C GLY A 5 7.21 27.59 14.51
N CYS A 6 6.96 26.35 14.06
CA CYS A 6 5.77 25.89 13.32
C CYS A 6 5.95 24.38 13.09
N TYR A 7 5.87 23.57 14.15
CA TYR A 7 6.02 22.11 14.09
C TYR A 7 4.80 21.38 14.65
N SER A 8 3.61 21.99 14.63
CA SER A 8 2.38 21.32 15.07
C SER A 8 1.55 20.75 13.92
N HIS A 9 1.72 21.21 12.68
CA HIS A 9 0.93 20.73 11.53
C HIS A 9 1.82 20.66 10.28
N SER A 10 2.18 19.46 9.85
CA SER A 10 3.01 19.26 8.66
C SER A 10 2.12 18.96 7.45
N PRO A 11 1.81 19.93 6.57
CA PRO A 11 1.05 19.67 5.33
C PRO A 11 1.68 18.58 4.46
N ILE A 12 2.98 18.34 4.64
CA ILE A 12 3.74 17.28 3.98
C ILE A 12 3.12 15.90 4.27
N SER A 13 2.63 15.64 5.49
CA SER A 13 2.11 14.31 5.83
C SER A 13 0.82 13.99 5.08
N SER A 14 -0.13 14.92 5.00
CA SER A 14 -1.37 14.71 4.25
C SER A 14 -1.12 14.63 2.75
N SER A 15 -0.33 15.55 2.19
CA SER A 15 0.04 15.53 0.78
C SER A 15 0.83 14.27 0.41
N LEU A 16 1.69 13.77 1.29
CA LEU A 16 2.43 12.52 1.10
C LEU A 16 1.47 11.32 0.93
N TRP A 17 0.45 11.22 1.78
CA TRP A 17 -0.51 10.11 1.73
C TRP A 17 -1.40 10.17 0.49
N VAL A 18 -1.91 11.35 0.13
CA VAL A 18 -2.74 11.51 -1.08
C VAL A 18 -1.92 11.28 -2.35
N CYS A 19 -0.72 11.88 -2.46
CA CYS A 19 0.17 11.65 -3.61
C CYS A 19 0.65 10.19 -3.66
N GLY A 20 0.93 9.58 -2.51
CA GLY A 20 1.36 8.19 -2.43
C GLY A 20 0.27 7.20 -2.86
N HIS A 21 -0.99 7.46 -2.46
CA HIS A 21 -2.15 6.71 -2.91
C HIS A 21 -2.31 6.81 -4.44
N ASP A 22 -2.22 8.01 -5.01
CA ASP A 22 -2.37 8.24 -6.45
C ASP A 22 -1.34 7.45 -7.29
N HIS A 23 -0.13 7.29 -6.78
CA HIS A 23 0.92 6.47 -7.42
C HIS A 23 0.73 4.95 -7.24
N SER A 24 -0.31 4.48 -6.54
CA SER A 24 -0.50 3.08 -6.19
C SER A 24 -1.36 2.35 -7.24
N PRO A 25 -0.82 1.39 -8.04
CA PRO A 25 -1.44 0.94 -9.30
C PRO A 25 -2.78 0.17 -9.20
N TRP A 26 -3.25 -0.16 -8.01
CA TRP A 26 -4.44 -1.01 -7.77
C TRP A 26 -5.33 -0.48 -6.64
N MET A 27 -5.12 0.78 -6.24
CA MET A 27 -6.06 1.46 -5.35
C MET A 27 -7.16 2.13 -6.17
N THR A 28 -8.32 2.30 -5.55
CA THR A 28 -9.55 2.81 -6.17
C THR A 28 -9.33 4.18 -6.79
N SER A 29 -9.86 4.42 -7.99
CA SER A 29 -9.90 5.74 -8.63
C SER A 29 -10.59 6.81 -7.77
N LEU A 30 -11.48 6.37 -6.87
CA LEU A 30 -12.17 7.20 -5.88
C LEU A 30 -11.24 8.02 -4.99
N GLY A 31 -10.00 7.56 -4.74
CA GLY A 31 -9.09 8.15 -3.76
C GLY A 31 -9.09 7.42 -2.41
N ILE A 32 -8.51 8.06 -1.40
CA ILE A 32 -8.37 7.52 -0.03
C ILE A 32 -9.56 7.94 0.84
N SER A 33 -10.14 7.02 1.61
CA SER A 33 -11.18 7.38 2.58
C SER A 33 -10.68 8.47 3.53
N ALA A 34 -11.45 9.54 3.72
CA ALA A 34 -11.06 10.66 4.59
C ALA A 34 -10.78 10.19 6.03
N LYS A 35 -11.64 9.31 6.57
CA LYS A 35 -11.46 8.69 7.90
C LYS A 35 -10.13 7.96 8.01
N LEU A 36 -9.75 7.23 6.95
CA LEU A 36 -8.49 6.50 6.88
C LEU A 36 -7.29 7.46 6.82
N LEU A 37 -7.37 8.47 5.94
CA LEU A 37 -6.35 9.49 5.78
C LEU A 37 -6.06 10.21 7.11
N PHE A 38 -7.09 10.64 7.83
CA PHE A 38 -6.94 11.28 9.14
C PHE A 38 -6.29 10.37 10.17
N SER A 39 -6.74 9.11 10.23
CA SER A 39 -6.17 8.10 11.13
C SER A 39 -4.68 7.83 10.83
N ALA A 40 -4.31 7.86 9.55
CA ALA A 40 -2.95 7.65 9.10
C ALA A 40 -2.04 8.85 9.36
N VAL A 41 -2.48 10.06 9.02
CA VAL A 41 -1.72 11.30 9.25
C VAL A 41 -1.54 11.56 10.74
N SER A 42 -2.60 11.36 11.54
CA SER A 42 -2.52 11.47 13.00
C SER A 42 -1.52 10.48 13.59
N TYR A 43 -1.46 9.25 13.06
CA TYR A 43 -0.48 8.27 13.49
C TYR A 43 0.96 8.72 13.20
N ASP A 44 1.24 9.23 12.01
CA ASP A 44 2.59 9.68 11.64
C ASP A 44 3.10 10.84 12.49
N LEU A 45 2.20 11.74 12.89
CA LEU A 45 2.53 12.91 13.69
C LEU A 45 2.67 12.57 15.19
N HIS A 46 1.82 11.69 15.71
CA HIS A 46 1.70 11.45 17.16
C HIS A 46 2.18 10.05 17.60
N GLY A 47 2.73 9.25 16.68
CA GLY A 47 3.35 7.96 16.99
C GLY A 47 2.39 6.90 17.53
N GLY A 48 1.10 6.98 17.20
CA GLY A 48 0.07 6.04 17.66
C GLY A 48 -0.35 6.22 19.13
N ILE A 49 0.08 7.30 19.80
CA ILE A 49 -0.31 7.64 21.18
C ILE A 49 -1.64 8.42 21.21
N SER A 50 -2.29 8.62 20.06
CA SER A 50 -3.61 9.26 20.00
C SER A 50 -4.61 8.44 20.81
N ARG A 51 -4.97 8.98 21.98
CA ARG A 51 -6.10 8.49 22.76
C ARG A 51 -7.32 8.58 21.84
N LEU A 52 -8.11 7.51 21.75
CA LEU A 52 -9.40 7.52 21.05
C LEU A 52 -10.19 8.75 21.53
N GLY A 53 -10.23 9.81 20.72
CA GLY A 53 -10.82 11.10 21.10
C GLY A 53 -10.07 12.34 20.56
N ASP A 54 -8.76 12.30 20.36
CA ASP A 54 -8.00 13.40 19.75
C ASP A 54 -7.89 13.19 18.23
N GLN A 55 -9.02 13.30 17.51
CA GLN A 55 -8.94 13.61 16.08
C GLN A 55 -8.64 15.12 15.99
N SER A 56 -7.36 15.47 16.03
CA SER A 56 -6.90 16.86 15.90
C SER A 56 -6.95 17.37 14.45
N TYR A 57 -7.53 16.60 13.54
CA TYR A 57 -7.58 16.86 12.11
C TYR A 57 -8.96 16.53 11.58
N ASP A 58 -9.66 17.55 11.08
CA ASP A 58 -10.92 17.42 10.38
C ASP A 58 -10.80 17.78 8.89
N LEU A 59 -11.93 17.81 8.20
CA LEU A 59 -12.00 18.14 6.78
C LEU A 59 -11.60 19.59 6.50
N ASP A 60 -11.92 20.50 7.41
CA ASP A 60 -11.58 21.92 7.29
C ASP A 60 -10.06 22.08 7.42
N ASP A 61 -9.41 21.34 8.35
CA ASP A 61 -7.95 21.29 8.46
C ASP A 61 -7.30 20.77 7.18
N LEU A 62 -7.86 19.71 6.57
CA LEU A 62 -7.31 19.15 5.34
C LEU A 62 -7.48 20.10 4.16
N GLN A 63 -8.62 20.76 4.06
CA GLN A 63 -8.89 21.76 3.03
C GLN A 63 -8.03 23.01 3.22
N GLU A 64 -7.76 23.43 4.45
CA GLU A 64 -6.85 24.54 4.75
C GLU A 64 -5.40 24.17 4.40
N LEU A 65 -4.97 22.96 4.76
CA LEU A 65 -3.59 22.52 4.52
C LEU A 65 -3.30 22.19 3.06
N CYS A 66 -4.21 21.50 2.38
CA CYS A 66 -4.00 21.04 1.01
C CYS A 66 -4.70 21.90 -0.05
N GLY A 67 -5.63 22.77 0.33
CA GLY A 67 -6.26 23.76 -0.56
C GLY A 67 -6.78 23.15 -1.86
N CYS A 68 -6.37 23.73 -2.99
CA CYS A 68 -6.75 23.30 -4.33
C CYS A 68 -5.98 22.06 -4.84
N LEU A 69 -5.10 21.46 -4.03
CA LEU A 69 -4.33 20.28 -4.43
C LEU A 69 -5.17 18.99 -4.38
N ILE A 70 -6.23 18.98 -3.57
CA ILE A 70 -7.09 17.83 -3.35
C ILE A 70 -8.53 18.14 -3.74
N THR A 71 -9.29 17.08 -4.01
CA THR A 71 -10.74 17.14 -4.19
C THR A 71 -11.39 16.08 -3.30
N PHE A 72 -12.67 16.30 -3.01
CA PHE A 72 -13.50 15.38 -2.25
C PHE A 72 -14.58 14.79 -3.14
N SER A 73 -14.85 13.50 -2.99
CA SER A 73 -15.92 12.77 -3.68
C SER A 73 -16.63 11.85 -2.71
N THR A 74 -17.85 11.46 -3.05
CA THR A 74 -18.61 10.43 -2.34
C THR A 74 -18.68 9.16 -3.18
N ALA A 75 -18.89 8.01 -2.54
CA ALA A 75 -19.05 6.73 -3.26
C ALA A 75 -20.20 6.74 -4.29
N GLU A 76 -21.19 7.63 -4.13
CA GLU A 76 -22.33 7.74 -5.03
C GLU A 76 -21.98 8.46 -6.34
N ASP A 77 -20.96 9.33 -6.34
CA ASP A 77 -20.58 10.17 -7.49
C ASP A 77 -20.02 9.36 -8.67
N GLU A 78 -19.44 8.17 -8.43
CA GLU A 78 -18.91 7.29 -9.50
C GLU A 78 -20.02 6.57 -10.29
N SER A 79 -21.20 6.37 -9.69
CA SER A 79 -22.31 5.70 -10.36
C SER A 79 -22.90 6.51 -11.53
N ASP A 80 -22.76 7.83 -11.47
CA ASP A 80 -23.18 8.75 -12.54
C ASP A 80 -22.11 8.97 -13.62
N THR A 81 -20.86 8.56 -13.39
CA THR A 81 -19.75 8.81 -14.34
C THR A 81 -19.59 7.71 -15.39
N ILE A 82 -20.08 6.50 -15.13
CA ILE A 82 -19.97 5.36 -16.05
C ILE A 82 -20.90 5.51 -17.28
N GLU A 83 -21.91 6.38 -17.24
CA GLU A 83 -22.81 6.65 -18.38
C GLU A 83 -22.40 7.85 -19.26
N ARG A 84 -21.30 8.55 -18.96
CA ARG A 84 -20.92 9.80 -19.65
C ARG A 84 -19.51 9.81 -20.23
N SER A 85 -19.18 8.76 -20.98
CA SER A 85 -18.10 8.83 -21.95
C SER A 85 -18.67 8.76 -23.37
N GLU A 86 -19.12 9.90 -23.89
CA GLU A 86 -19.00 10.27 -25.31
C GLU A 86 -19.44 11.73 -25.57
N SER A 87 -18.49 12.52 -26.08
CA SER A 87 -18.60 13.78 -26.83
C SER A 87 -18.21 15.09 -26.12
N PRO A 88 -17.37 15.93 -26.76
CA PRO A 88 -16.93 17.21 -26.23
C PRO A 88 -17.90 18.33 -26.61
N SER A 89 -18.22 19.22 -25.69
CA SER A 89 -18.72 20.54 -26.05
C SER A 89 -18.34 21.59 -25.01
N SER A 90 -17.59 22.55 -25.52
CA SER A 90 -17.37 23.89 -24.98
C SER A 90 -18.64 24.51 -24.42
N THR A 91 -18.57 25.12 -23.24
CA THR A 91 -19.20 26.41 -22.95
C THR A 91 -18.49 27.06 -21.76
N ILE A 92 -18.01 28.28 -21.98
CA ILE A 92 -17.51 29.21 -20.97
C ILE A 92 -18.68 29.55 -20.03
N GLY A 93 -18.52 29.26 -18.74
CA GLY A 93 -19.49 29.61 -17.70
C GLY A 93 -18.76 29.86 -16.39
N ASN A 94 -18.48 31.13 -16.10
CA ASN A 94 -18.13 31.59 -14.77
C ASN A 94 -19.32 31.30 -13.84
N SER A 95 -19.14 30.36 -12.92
CA SER A 95 -20.02 30.17 -11.78
C SER A 95 -19.16 29.96 -10.56
N ASN A 96 -18.98 31.04 -9.82
CA ASN A 96 -18.57 31.03 -8.42
C ASN A 96 -19.64 30.25 -7.65
N SER A 97 -19.43 28.95 -7.49
CA SER A 97 -20.23 28.11 -6.60
C SER A 97 -19.39 27.87 -5.36
N GLU A 98 -19.32 28.89 -4.49
CA GLU A 98 -19.05 28.69 -3.06
C GLU A 98 -20.23 27.90 -2.49
N MET A 99 -20.23 26.59 -2.72
CA MET A 99 -21.19 25.67 -2.13
C MET A 99 -20.56 25.17 -0.84
N SER A 100 -21.05 25.71 0.27
CA SER A 100 -20.73 25.26 1.62
C SER A 100 -21.06 23.78 1.76
N LEU A 101 -20.02 22.93 1.73
CA LEU A 101 -20.10 21.49 1.99
C LEU A 101 -20.63 21.16 3.39
N GLN A 102 -20.75 22.15 4.28
CA GLN A 102 -21.26 21.97 5.65
C GLN A 102 -22.74 21.54 5.74
N GLU A 103 -23.58 21.77 4.73
CA GLU A 103 -25.02 21.47 4.83
C GLU A 103 -25.44 20.08 4.32
N SER A 104 -24.55 19.30 3.70
CA SER A 104 -24.84 17.91 3.28
C SER A 104 -24.23 16.82 4.18
N CYS A 105 -23.37 17.18 5.14
CA CYS A 105 -22.60 16.23 5.95
C CYS A 105 -23.37 15.55 7.11
N ASN A 106 -24.71 15.56 7.09
CA ASN A 106 -25.52 14.82 8.07
C ASN A 106 -25.95 13.42 7.62
N ASN A 107 -25.51 12.98 6.44
CA ASN A 107 -25.66 11.60 6.02
C ASN A 107 -24.31 10.89 6.07
N ASP A 108 -24.35 9.64 6.52
CA ASP A 108 -23.26 8.65 6.67
C ASP A 108 -22.49 8.32 5.36
N ALA A 109 -22.48 9.21 4.38
CA ALA A 109 -21.83 9.02 3.09
C ALA A 109 -20.30 8.95 3.26
N ASP A 110 -19.71 7.88 2.74
CA ASP A 110 -18.26 7.69 2.75
C ASP A 110 -17.60 8.72 1.83
N LEU A 111 -16.82 9.61 2.44
CA LEU A 111 -16.06 10.65 1.76
C LEU A 111 -14.65 10.15 1.41
N PHE A 112 -14.26 10.40 0.17
CA PHE A 112 -12.96 10.07 -0.39
C PHE A 112 -12.20 11.34 -0.76
N VAL A 113 -10.88 11.28 -0.61
CA VAL A 113 -9.94 12.36 -0.91
C VAL A 113 -9.01 11.90 -2.02
N SER A 114 -8.89 12.68 -3.08
CA SER A 114 -7.98 12.42 -4.19
C SER A 114 -7.25 13.69 -4.60
N LEU A 115 -6.25 13.57 -5.47
CA LEU A 115 -5.64 14.76 -6.09
C LEU A 115 -6.69 15.45 -6.97
N ALA A 116 -6.76 16.78 -6.90
CA ALA A 116 -7.76 17.55 -7.65
C ALA A 116 -7.62 17.38 -9.16
N ASN A 117 -6.39 17.19 -9.65
CA ASN A 117 -6.10 17.00 -11.06
C ASN A 117 -4.71 16.37 -11.25
N TYR A 118 -4.49 15.64 -12.35
CA TYR A 118 -3.17 15.09 -12.70
C TYR A 118 -2.08 16.17 -12.74
N THR A 119 -2.41 17.40 -13.15
CA THR A 119 -1.46 18.54 -13.19
C THR A 119 -0.93 18.93 -11.81
N VAL A 120 -1.64 18.59 -10.72
CA VAL A 120 -1.16 18.79 -9.35
C VAL A 120 0.10 17.98 -9.11
N ILE A 121 0.15 16.74 -9.59
CA ILE A 121 1.33 15.87 -9.39
C ILE A 121 2.52 16.36 -10.20
N GLU A 122 2.28 16.89 -11.39
CA GLU A 122 3.30 17.50 -12.24
C GLU A 122 3.87 18.76 -11.59
N PHE A 123 2.98 19.58 -11.00
CA PHE A 123 3.37 20.76 -10.25
C PHE A 123 4.21 20.41 -9.01
N LEU A 124 3.75 19.48 -8.18
CA LEU A 124 4.42 19.09 -6.93
C LEU A 124 5.76 18.36 -7.17
N ASN A 125 5.94 17.73 -8.32
CA ASN A 125 7.21 17.07 -8.70
C ASN A 125 8.15 17.99 -9.50
N SER A 126 7.71 19.20 -9.89
CA SER A 126 8.48 20.07 -10.78
C SER A 126 9.74 20.61 -10.11
N PRO A 127 10.93 20.45 -10.74
CA PRO A 127 12.18 21.01 -10.22
C PRO A 127 12.15 22.53 -10.00
N LEU A 128 11.32 23.24 -10.77
CA LEU A 128 11.14 24.68 -10.65
C LEU A 128 10.47 25.04 -9.33
N ILE A 129 9.52 24.21 -8.87
CA ILE A 129 8.79 24.45 -7.62
C ILE A 129 9.67 24.25 -6.39
N PHE A 130 10.66 23.36 -6.45
CA PHE A 130 11.64 23.18 -5.37
C PHE A 130 12.45 24.45 -5.07
N GLN A 131 12.51 25.41 -6.00
CA GLN A 131 13.21 26.68 -5.84
C GLN A 131 12.30 27.82 -5.37
N THR A 132 11.01 27.55 -5.17
CA THR A 132 10.01 28.55 -4.78
C THR A 132 9.68 28.47 -3.29
N ARG A 133 8.90 29.45 -2.79
CA ARG A 133 8.42 29.46 -1.40
C ARG A 133 7.40 28.37 -1.07
N VAL A 134 6.80 27.75 -2.08
CA VAL A 134 5.82 26.66 -1.89
C VAL A 134 6.48 25.27 -1.97
N SER A 135 7.82 25.21 -1.97
CA SER A 135 8.57 23.96 -1.97
C SER A 135 8.26 23.07 -0.75
N CYS A 136 7.68 23.61 0.32
CA CYS A 136 7.21 22.84 1.46
C CYS A 136 6.08 21.85 1.13
N PHE A 137 5.39 22.00 0.00
CA PHE A 137 4.39 21.04 -0.50
C PHE A 137 4.96 20.06 -1.52
N ALA A 138 6.15 20.35 -2.04
CA ALA A 138 6.74 19.68 -3.18
C ALA A 138 7.90 18.78 -2.74
N LEU A 139 7.84 17.51 -3.12
CA LEU A 139 8.91 16.54 -2.90
C LEU A 139 9.20 15.82 -4.22
N PRO A 140 10.45 15.42 -4.50
CA PRO A 140 10.73 14.55 -5.64
C PRO A 140 9.88 13.28 -5.57
N GLY A 141 9.32 12.83 -6.69
CA GLY A 141 8.42 11.67 -6.71
C GLY A 141 9.01 10.40 -6.09
N GLU A 142 10.31 10.17 -6.25
CA GLU A 142 11.01 9.06 -5.57
C GLU A 142 11.04 9.23 -4.04
N THR A 143 11.18 10.46 -3.56
CA THR A 143 11.12 10.78 -2.12
C THR A 143 9.70 10.56 -1.60
N ILE A 144 8.67 11.01 -2.31
CA ILE A 144 7.26 10.76 -1.98
C ILE A 144 7.02 9.25 -1.85
N ARG A 145 7.40 8.46 -2.86
CA ARG A 145 7.22 6.99 -2.83
C ARG A 145 7.95 6.35 -1.65
N SER A 146 9.20 6.72 -1.39
CA SER A 146 9.98 6.12 -0.30
C SER A 146 9.46 6.49 1.10
N GLN A 147 9.07 7.74 1.32
CA GLN A 147 8.52 8.19 2.61
C GLN A 147 7.12 7.64 2.84
N PHE A 148 6.27 7.60 1.80
CA PHE A 148 4.96 6.99 1.87
C PHE A 148 5.07 5.50 2.17
N ALA A 149 6.00 4.80 1.51
CA ALA A 149 6.27 3.39 1.76
C ALA A 149 6.70 3.10 3.19
N MET A 150 7.62 3.92 3.70
CA MET A 150 8.10 3.84 5.07
C MET A 150 6.95 4.04 6.07
N SER A 151 6.12 5.07 5.84
CA SER A 151 4.96 5.34 6.69
C SER A 151 4.00 4.16 6.69
N VAL A 152 3.51 3.74 5.53
CA VAL A 152 2.59 2.61 5.37
C VAL A 152 3.11 1.34 6.05
N LEU A 153 4.38 0.97 5.86
CA LEU A 153 4.93 -0.23 6.47
C LEU A 153 5.07 -0.12 7.98
N ARG A 154 5.49 1.04 8.51
CA ARG A 154 5.53 1.28 9.96
C ARG A 154 4.12 1.19 10.55
N GLN A 155 3.13 1.77 9.88
CA GLN A 155 1.74 1.73 10.33
C GLN A 155 1.17 0.32 10.29
N ALA A 156 1.41 -0.43 9.21
CA ALA A 156 1.07 -1.84 9.12
C ALA A 156 1.66 -2.63 10.30
N LEU A 157 2.97 -2.53 10.53
CA LEU A 157 3.71 -3.36 11.49
C LEU A 157 3.56 -2.95 12.96
N LYS A 158 2.98 -1.78 13.23
CA LYS A 158 2.73 -1.26 14.59
C LYS A 158 1.24 -1.15 14.92
N SER A 159 0.35 -1.59 14.03
CA SER A 159 -1.09 -1.55 14.28
C SER A 159 -1.52 -2.56 15.34
N ASN A 160 -2.65 -2.28 15.99
CA ASN A 160 -3.17 -3.16 17.04
C ASN A 160 -4.00 -4.30 16.42
N LEU A 161 -3.45 -5.51 16.47
CA LEU A 161 -4.08 -6.74 15.99
C LEU A 161 -5.40 -7.14 16.67
N ALA A 162 -5.83 -6.44 17.72
CA ALA A 162 -7.12 -6.69 18.35
C ALA A 162 -8.29 -6.43 17.39
N THR A 163 -8.11 -5.55 16.40
CA THR A 163 -9.13 -5.30 15.38
C THR A 163 -9.16 -6.47 14.39
N ARG A 164 -10.37 -6.98 14.11
CA ARG A 164 -10.57 -8.05 13.10
C ARG A 164 -10.97 -7.50 11.74
N LEU A 165 -11.06 -6.20 11.59
CA LEU A 165 -11.52 -5.54 10.36
C LEU A 165 -10.62 -5.88 9.19
N THR A 166 -11.21 -6.36 8.10
CA THR A 166 -10.52 -6.68 6.83
C THR A 166 -10.92 -5.70 5.73
N ASP A 167 -11.62 -4.64 6.10
CA ASP A 167 -12.05 -3.62 5.16
C ASP A 167 -10.90 -2.69 4.83
N TRP A 168 -10.15 -3.00 3.78
CA TRP A 168 -9.00 -2.20 3.38
C TRP A 168 -9.39 -0.82 2.83
N ILE A 169 -10.67 -0.50 2.66
CA ILE A 169 -11.10 0.86 2.25
C ILE A 169 -11.10 1.81 3.45
N HIS A 170 -11.54 1.31 4.61
CA HIS A 170 -11.79 2.12 5.80
C HIS A 170 -10.86 1.81 6.98
N ASP A 171 -10.32 0.59 7.04
CA ASP A 171 -9.40 0.16 8.08
C ASP A 171 -7.95 0.45 7.66
N ARG A 172 -7.29 1.29 8.46
CA ARG A 172 -5.92 1.73 8.23
C ARG A 172 -4.92 0.58 8.18
N GLU A 173 -5.05 -0.42 9.06
CA GLU A 173 -4.13 -1.57 9.06
C GLU A 173 -4.32 -2.38 7.79
N ALA A 174 -5.56 -2.77 7.47
CA ALA A 174 -5.87 -3.54 6.27
C ALA A 174 -5.40 -2.81 5.01
N TYR A 175 -5.65 -1.50 4.90
CA TYR A 175 -5.16 -0.66 3.81
C TYR A 175 -3.63 -0.65 3.69
N CYS A 176 -2.92 -0.49 4.81
CA CYS A 176 -1.47 -0.52 4.81
C CYS A 176 -0.92 -1.90 4.43
N LEU A 177 -1.59 -2.97 4.86
CA LEU A 177 -1.23 -4.33 4.52
C LEU A 177 -1.49 -4.66 3.06
N THR A 178 -2.49 -4.09 2.39
CA THR A 178 -2.74 -4.29 0.96
C THR A 178 -1.75 -3.51 0.08
N LEU A 179 -1.29 -2.34 0.52
CA LEU A 179 -0.43 -1.45 -0.27
C LEU A 179 0.99 -1.94 -0.53
N GLY A 180 1.53 -2.87 0.24
CA GLY A 180 2.99 -2.99 0.33
C GLY A 180 3.77 -3.26 -0.97
N ARG A 181 3.20 -3.80 -2.06
CA ARG A 181 3.93 -3.84 -3.35
C ARG A 181 3.91 -2.52 -4.12
N ALA A 182 2.85 -1.72 -3.99
CA ALA A 182 2.67 -0.46 -4.74
C ALA A 182 3.80 0.51 -4.42
N LEU A 183 4.38 0.27 -3.25
CA LEU A 183 5.47 0.97 -2.68
C LEU A 183 6.81 0.57 -3.32
N TYR A 184 7.03 -0.71 -3.68
CA TYR A 184 8.36 -1.18 -4.08
C TYR A 184 8.90 -0.50 -5.35
N SER A 185 9.99 0.26 -5.19
CA SER A 185 10.66 1.00 -6.27
C SER A 185 12.17 0.72 -6.25
N HIS A 186 12.85 0.86 -7.39
CA HIS A 186 14.32 0.69 -7.48
C HIS A 186 15.10 1.62 -6.54
N SER A 187 14.52 2.75 -6.11
CA SER A 187 15.11 3.64 -5.10
C SER A 187 15.21 3.00 -3.71
N PHE A 188 14.61 1.82 -3.50
CA PHE A 188 14.56 1.15 -2.19
C PHE A 188 15.85 0.45 -1.86
N ASP A 189 16.65 0.09 -2.87
CA ASP A 189 17.94 -0.57 -2.71
C ASP A 189 18.92 0.25 -1.83
N ALA A 190 18.72 1.57 -1.73
CA ALA A 190 19.53 2.48 -0.92
C ALA A 190 19.01 2.69 0.52
N ASN A 191 17.77 2.32 0.86
CA ASN A 191 17.17 2.58 2.17
C ASN A 191 17.10 1.32 3.01
N SER A 192 18.02 1.19 3.98
CA SER A 192 18.15 -0.04 4.72
C SER A 192 16.99 -0.33 5.67
N GLU A 193 16.49 0.68 6.34
CA GLU A 193 15.35 0.56 7.25
C GLU A 193 14.09 0.11 6.51
N LEU A 194 13.88 0.66 5.30
CA LEU A 194 12.72 0.32 4.50
C LEU A 194 12.73 -1.16 4.10
N GLN A 195 13.89 -1.66 3.70
CA GLN A 195 14.08 -3.07 3.36
C GLN A 195 13.82 -3.99 4.56
N ASP A 196 14.25 -3.60 5.77
CA ASP A 196 13.99 -4.38 6.99
C ASP A 196 12.48 -4.49 7.28
N LEU A 197 11.74 -3.38 7.13
CA LEU A 197 10.28 -3.39 7.29
C LEU A 197 9.59 -4.28 6.25
N PHE A 198 10.07 -4.26 5.00
CA PHE A 198 9.58 -5.14 3.95
C PHE A 198 9.79 -6.62 4.29
N ILE A 199 11.00 -6.98 4.72
CA ILE A 199 11.33 -8.35 5.14
C ILE A 199 10.44 -8.74 6.33
N GLN A 200 10.31 -7.87 7.33
CA GLN A 200 9.49 -8.12 8.52
C GLN A 200 8.00 -8.31 8.16
N ARG A 201 7.47 -7.57 7.18
CA ARG A 201 6.09 -7.73 6.71
C ARG A 201 5.82 -9.12 6.14
N PHE A 202 6.79 -9.74 5.47
CA PHE A 202 6.63 -11.07 4.86
C PHE A 202 7.07 -12.23 5.75
N ASN A 203 7.61 -11.95 6.93
CA ASN A 203 8.01 -12.98 7.88
C ASN A 203 6.75 -13.64 8.51
N PRO A 204 6.60 -14.98 8.45
CA PRO A 204 5.46 -15.68 9.04
C PRO A 204 5.31 -15.52 10.56
N VAL A 205 6.40 -15.19 11.27
CA VAL A 205 6.41 -14.90 12.71
C VAL A 205 5.94 -13.47 12.99
N SER A 206 5.85 -12.61 11.97
CA SER A 206 5.28 -11.28 12.12
C SER A 206 3.83 -11.38 12.59
N PRO A 207 3.45 -10.65 13.65
CA PRO A 207 2.09 -10.71 14.17
C PRO A 207 1.01 -10.39 13.12
N HIS A 208 1.34 -9.55 12.12
CA HIS A 208 0.43 -9.15 11.05
C HIS A 208 0.30 -10.18 9.92
N PHE A 209 1.22 -11.14 9.81
CA PHE A 209 1.21 -12.12 8.73
C PHE A 209 -0.08 -12.96 8.74
N CYS A 210 -0.59 -13.28 9.93
CA CYS A 210 -1.83 -14.02 10.10
C CYS A 210 -3.07 -13.31 9.50
N ARG A 211 -3.00 -11.98 9.29
CA ARG A 211 -4.09 -11.17 8.74
C ARG A 211 -4.20 -11.32 7.22
N PHE A 212 -3.12 -11.72 6.54
CA PHE A 212 -3.07 -11.74 5.07
C PHE A 212 -4.17 -12.60 4.49
N ARG A 213 -4.36 -13.81 5.04
CA ARG A 213 -5.39 -14.74 4.55
C ARG A 213 -6.78 -14.11 4.53
N ALA A 214 -7.20 -13.48 5.62
CA ALA A 214 -8.54 -12.89 5.72
C ALA A 214 -8.73 -11.72 4.76
N ILE A 215 -7.67 -10.95 4.49
CA ILE A 215 -7.66 -9.87 3.50
C ILE A 215 -7.69 -10.46 2.08
N GLN A 216 -6.88 -11.47 1.80
CA GLN A 216 -6.80 -12.17 0.51
C GLN A 216 -8.14 -12.81 0.12
N GLU A 217 -8.83 -13.47 1.05
CA GLU A 217 -10.14 -14.10 0.81
C GLU A 217 -11.17 -13.07 0.30
N ARG A 218 -11.14 -11.84 0.81
CA ARG A 218 -12.03 -10.75 0.38
C ARG A 218 -11.58 -10.12 -0.94
N ILE A 219 -10.27 -9.94 -1.15
CA ILE A 219 -9.66 -9.46 -2.40
C ILE A 219 -10.00 -10.35 -3.61
N VAL A 220 -9.89 -11.67 -3.44
CA VAL A 220 -10.09 -12.63 -4.56
C VAL A 220 -11.52 -12.56 -5.10
N ILE A 221 -12.47 -12.10 -4.27
CA ILE A 221 -13.87 -11.90 -4.64
C ILE A 221 -14.06 -10.57 -5.39
N SER A 222 -13.35 -9.50 -5.00
CA SER A 222 -13.57 -8.13 -5.50
C SER A 222 -13.04 -7.83 -6.91
N TRP A 223 -12.42 -8.79 -7.62
CA TRP A 223 -11.81 -8.62 -8.96
C TRP A 223 -10.58 -7.70 -9.03
N GLU A 224 -10.08 -7.25 -7.89
CA GLU A 224 -8.94 -6.33 -7.86
C GLU A 224 -7.62 -7.13 -7.80
N PHE A 225 -6.71 -6.80 -8.71
CA PHE A 225 -5.38 -7.42 -8.78
C PHE A 225 -4.46 -6.88 -7.69
N TYR A 226 -4.67 -7.31 -6.44
CA TYR A 226 -3.78 -6.95 -5.35
C TYR A 226 -2.62 -7.92 -5.22
N LEU A 227 -1.43 -7.41 -4.85
CA LEU A 227 -0.27 -8.23 -4.57
C LEU A 227 -0.58 -9.36 -3.61
N LEU A 228 -1.33 -9.07 -2.53
CA LEU A 228 -1.60 -10.07 -1.51
C LEU A 228 -2.22 -11.34 -2.11
N SER A 229 -3.00 -11.25 -3.20
CA SER A 229 -3.58 -12.43 -3.87
C SER A 229 -2.53 -13.40 -4.45
N MET A 230 -1.30 -12.92 -4.71
CA MET A 230 -0.18 -13.72 -5.21
C MET A 230 0.55 -14.50 -4.11
N LEU A 231 0.36 -14.13 -2.85
CA LEU A 231 1.04 -14.80 -1.73
C LEU A 231 0.36 -16.14 -1.40
N PRO A 232 1.12 -17.15 -0.98
CA PRO A 232 0.53 -18.37 -0.46
C PRO A 232 -0.20 -18.08 0.85
N ILE A 233 -1.38 -18.67 1.03
CA ILE A 233 -2.12 -18.65 2.30
C ILE A 233 -1.54 -19.64 3.32
N HIS A 234 -0.84 -20.67 2.84
CA HIS A 234 -0.14 -21.64 3.66
C HIS A 234 1.10 -22.11 2.92
N VAL A 235 2.20 -22.23 3.65
CA VAL A 235 3.43 -22.88 3.18
C VAL A 235 3.77 -23.96 4.20
N ARG A 236 3.95 -25.19 3.73
CA ARG A 236 4.32 -26.33 4.57
C ARG A 236 5.60 -26.93 4.02
N GLY A 237 6.54 -27.26 4.90
CA GLY A 237 7.69 -28.08 4.53
C GLY A 237 7.25 -29.52 4.25
N ASP A 238 8.12 -30.28 3.57
CA ASP A 238 7.95 -31.73 3.45
C ASP A 238 7.81 -32.35 4.85
N PRO A 239 6.72 -33.10 5.15
CA PRO A 239 6.53 -33.76 6.45
C PRO A 239 7.66 -34.71 6.86
N LYS A 240 8.49 -35.15 5.91
CA LYS A 240 9.63 -36.04 6.12
C LYS A 240 10.94 -35.30 6.39
N LEU A 241 10.98 -34.00 6.11
CA LEU A 241 12.12 -33.13 6.34
C LEU A 241 11.76 -32.12 7.44
N VAL A 242 12.78 -31.62 8.13
CA VAL A 242 12.72 -30.73 9.30
C VAL A 242 11.65 -29.63 9.19
N GLU A 243 11.17 -29.13 10.34
CA GLU A 243 10.32 -27.94 10.42
C GLU A 243 10.82 -26.82 9.50
N LEU A 244 9.89 -26.28 8.70
CA LEU A 244 10.17 -25.19 7.75
C LEU A 244 10.63 -23.95 8.52
N HIS A 245 11.76 -23.37 8.16
CA HIS A 245 12.27 -22.18 8.84
C HIS A 245 11.47 -20.94 8.41
N GLU A 246 11.34 -19.95 9.29
CA GLU A 246 10.65 -18.69 8.97
C GLU A 246 11.23 -17.99 7.73
N TYR A 247 12.52 -18.16 7.48
CA TYR A 247 13.24 -17.56 6.36
C TYR A 247 12.90 -18.21 5.02
N ASP A 248 12.55 -19.48 5.02
CA ASP A 248 12.14 -20.21 3.81
C ASP A 248 10.83 -19.61 3.28
N VAL A 249 9.86 -19.43 4.19
CA VAL A 249 8.58 -18.79 3.89
C VAL A 249 8.76 -17.32 3.52
N THR A 250 9.60 -16.58 4.26
CA THR A 250 9.87 -15.16 3.99
C THR A 250 10.49 -14.99 2.61
N LEU A 251 11.46 -15.83 2.25
CA LEU A 251 12.13 -15.78 0.96
C LEU A 251 11.15 -16.11 -0.17
N LEU A 252 10.35 -17.18 -0.04
CA LEU A 252 9.32 -17.51 -1.02
C LEU A 252 8.36 -16.33 -1.24
N ASN A 253 7.86 -15.74 -0.15
CA ASN A 253 6.99 -14.57 -0.23
C ASN A 253 7.65 -13.40 -0.96
N ILE A 254 8.91 -13.08 -0.64
CA ILE A 254 9.67 -12.01 -1.31
C ILE A 254 9.85 -12.31 -2.80
N LEU A 255 10.20 -13.53 -3.18
CA LEU A 255 10.41 -13.92 -4.58
C LEU A 255 9.11 -13.82 -5.40
N LEU A 256 7.96 -14.13 -4.80
CA LEU A 256 6.67 -14.04 -5.47
C LEU A 256 6.21 -12.60 -5.73
N VAL A 257 6.74 -11.63 -4.98
CA VAL A 257 6.14 -10.28 -4.90
C VAL A 257 7.11 -9.14 -5.18
N CYS A 258 8.41 -9.35 -5.03
CA CYS A 258 9.46 -8.33 -5.05
C CYS A 258 10.66 -8.74 -5.92
N ASP A 259 11.58 -7.80 -6.11
CA ASP A 259 12.83 -8.02 -6.87
C ASP A 259 13.88 -8.78 -6.03
N CYS A 260 14.91 -9.29 -6.71
CA CYS A 260 16.03 -10.05 -6.17
C CYS A 260 16.83 -9.29 -5.11
N SER A 261 16.77 -7.96 -5.01
CA SER A 261 17.58 -7.19 -4.05
C SER A 261 17.13 -7.38 -2.61
N LEU A 262 15.82 -7.44 -2.32
CA LEU A 262 15.32 -7.79 -0.98
C LEU A 262 15.68 -9.23 -0.59
N ALA A 263 15.58 -10.16 -1.54
CA ALA A 263 15.99 -11.55 -1.33
C ALA A 263 17.48 -11.61 -0.95
N LYS A 264 18.36 -10.93 -1.70
CA LYS A 264 19.79 -10.84 -1.39
C LYS A 264 20.07 -10.32 0.00
N ARG A 265 19.38 -9.24 0.39
CA ARG A 265 19.57 -8.68 1.72
C ARG A 265 19.20 -9.68 2.81
N LEU A 266 18.03 -10.30 2.71
CA LEU A 266 17.61 -11.33 3.67
C LEU A 266 18.69 -12.41 3.83
N ILE A 267 19.27 -12.84 2.71
CA ILE A 267 20.32 -13.86 2.68
C ILE A 267 21.60 -13.37 3.39
N LEU A 268 22.06 -12.17 3.06
CA LEU A 268 23.29 -11.58 3.63
C LEU A 268 23.15 -11.30 5.13
N ASP A 269 22.05 -10.68 5.55
CA ASP A 269 21.84 -10.25 6.95
C ASP A 269 21.67 -11.43 7.90
N LYS A 270 21.12 -12.55 7.42
CA LYS A 270 20.85 -13.74 8.22
C LYS A 270 21.83 -14.88 8.00
N ASN A 271 22.86 -14.65 7.16
CA ASN A 271 23.86 -15.66 6.80
C ASN A 271 23.22 -16.99 6.37
N ILE A 272 22.19 -16.90 5.52
CA ILE A 272 21.39 -18.03 5.08
C ILE A 272 22.13 -18.75 3.95
N ASP A 273 22.18 -20.08 3.99
CA ASP A 273 22.56 -20.88 2.83
C ASP A 273 21.47 -20.81 1.77
N ILE A 274 21.65 -19.92 0.80
CA ILE A 274 20.68 -19.67 -0.27
C ILE A 274 20.39 -20.94 -1.08
N GLN A 275 21.38 -21.79 -1.34
CA GLN A 275 21.17 -22.99 -2.15
C GLN A 275 20.30 -23.98 -1.40
N LYS A 276 20.55 -24.13 -0.10
CA LYS A 276 19.70 -24.94 0.77
C LYS A 276 18.26 -24.41 0.81
N VAL A 277 18.05 -23.11 0.97
CA VAL A 277 16.69 -22.55 1.03
C VAL A 277 15.97 -22.66 -0.31
N LEU A 278 16.61 -22.28 -1.42
CA LEU A 278 15.99 -22.37 -2.74
C LEU A 278 15.65 -23.80 -3.14
N SER A 279 16.43 -24.80 -2.70
CA SER A 279 16.16 -26.22 -2.93
C SER A 279 15.27 -26.88 -1.87
N THR A 280 14.78 -26.12 -0.88
CA THR A 280 13.88 -26.65 0.16
C THR A 280 12.55 -27.02 -0.46
N GLN A 281 12.14 -28.27 -0.27
CA GLN A 281 10.87 -28.81 -0.74
C GLN A 281 9.71 -28.30 0.12
N VAL A 282 8.72 -27.71 -0.53
CA VAL A 282 7.55 -27.14 0.14
C VAL A 282 6.27 -27.44 -0.64
N THR A 283 5.15 -27.40 0.08
CA THR A 283 3.82 -27.28 -0.52
C THR A 283 3.28 -25.88 -0.22
N ALA A 284 3.06 -25.09 -1.26
CA ALA A 284 2.49 -23.76 -1.16
C ALA A 284 1.03 -23.78 -1.66
N THR A 285 0.10 -23.31 -0.82
CA THR A 285 -1.32 -23.23 -1.15
C THR A 285 -1.72 -21.79 -1.45
N PHE A 286 -2.39 -21.57 -2.57
CA PHE A 286 -2.85 -20.27 -3.07
C PHE A 286 -4.37 -20.24 -3.16
N LEU A 287 -4.94 -19.04 -3.04
CA LEU A 287 -6.36 -18.82 -3.35
C LEU A 287 -6.53 -18.69 -4.86
N GLN A 288 -7.55 -19.35 -5.40
CA GLN A 288 -7.92 -19.28 -6.80
C GLN A 288 -9.40 -18.95 -6.92
N ARG A 289 -9.69 -17.93 -7.70
CA ARG A 289 -11.06 -17.63 -8.11
C ARG A 289 -11.54 -18.65 -9.13
N LYS A 290 -12.69 -19.28 -8.88
CA LYS A 290 -13.38 -20.07 -9.90
C LYS A 290 -14.53 -19.26 -10.49
N ILE A 291 -14.38 -18.90 -11.77
CA ILE A 291 -15.33 -18.06 -12.52
C ILE A 291 -16.56 -18.87 -12.99
N LYS A 292 -16.52 -20.20 -12.91
CA LYS A 292 -17.52 -21.09 -13.54
C LYS A 292 -18.87 -21.22 -12.80
N SER A 293 -19.10 -20.51 -11.71
CA SER A 293 -20.38 -20.53 -10.99
C SER A 293 -20.77 -19.13 -10.51
N ASN A 294 -22.07 -18.85 -10.53
CA ASN A 294 -22.65 -17.67 -9.89
C ASN A 294 -23.34 -18.12 -8.59
N PRO A 295 -22.93 -17.66 -7.38
CA PRO A 295 -21.86 -16.69 -7.13
C PRO A 295 -20.46 -17.27 -7.32
N ALA A 296 -19.50 -16.39 -7.61
CA ALA A 296 -18.08 -16.75 -7.63
C ALA A 296 -17.69 -17.26 -6.24
N TYR A 297 -17.05 -18.43 -6.17
CA TYR A 297 -16.49 -18.94 -4.93
C TYR A 297 -14.97 -19.00 -5.00
N VAL A 298 -14.36 -18.83 -3.83
CA VAL A 298 -12.92 -18.95 -3.63
C VAL A 298 -12.59 -20.43 -3.47
N SER A 299 -11.67 -20.93 -4.28
CA SER A 299 -11.10 -22.26 -4.14
C SER A 299 -9.62 -22.15 -3.77
N THR A 300 -9.00 -23.28 -3.46
CA THR A 300 -7.56 -23.35 -3.21
C THR A 300 -6.89 -24.24 -4.26
N ALA A 301 -5.65 -23.92 -4.58
CA ALA A 301 -4.77 -24.79 -5.33
C ALA A 301 -3.42 -24.87 -4.62
N SER A 302 -2.84 -26.06 -4.59
CA SER A 302 -1.52 -26.29 -4.01
C SER A 302 -0.52 -26.60 -5.09
N LEU A 303 0.68 -26.06 -4.95
CA LEU A 303 1.86 -26.39 -5.72
C LEU A 303 2.86 -27.09 -4.80
N GLU A 304 3.44 -28.17 -5.29
CA GLU A 304 4.49 -28.92 -4.61
C GLU A 304 5.77 -28.81 -5.44
N GLY A 305 6.88 -28.50 -4.78
CA GLY A 305 8.18 -28.31 -5.41
C GLY A 305 9.13 -27.56 -4.50
N THR A 306 10.31 -27.26 -5.03
CA THR A 306 11.25 -26.39 -4.34
C THR A 306 10.76 -24.94 -4.32
N ILE A 307 11.28 -24.12 -3.38
CA ILE A 307 10.97 -22.68 -3.33
C ILE A 307 11.22 -22.00 -4.68
N LEU A 308 12.31 -22.36 -5.37
CA LEU A 308 12.62 -21.82 -6.68
C LEU A 308 11.58 -22.22 -7.74
N GLU A 309 11.27 -23.51 -7.83
CA GLU A 309 10.29 -24.02 -8.82
C GLU A 309 8.91 -23.38 -8.64
N ILE A 310 8.45 -23.22 -7.40
CA ILE A 310 7.15 -22.59 -7.10
C ILE A 310 7.18 -21.11 -7.49
N ALA A 311 8.27 -20.39 -7.20
CA ALA A 311 8.41 -18.99 -7.60
C ALA A 311 8.37 -18.85 -9.13
N GLU A 312 9.12 -19.68 -9.86
CA GLU A 312 9.16 -19.69 -11.33
C GLU A 312 7.77 -19.96 -11.94
N VAL A 313 7.04 -20.96 -11.43
CA VAL A 313 5.68 -21.30 -11.91
C VAL A 313 4.68 -20.17 -11.71
N GLN A 314 4.80 -19.38 -10.64
CA GLN A 314 3.93 -18.23 -10.37
C GLN A 314 4.30 -16.96 -11.16
N GLY A 315 5.25 -17.05 -12.09
CA GLY A 315 5.62 -15.95 -12.98
C GLY A 315 6.75 -15.07 -12.45
N PHE A 316 7.57 -15.57 -11.52
CA PHE A 316 8.86 -14.95 -11.23
C PHE A 316 9.79 -15.11 -12.44
N ASN A 317 9.86 -14.09 -13.29
CA ASN A 317 10.79 -14.01 -14.43
C ASN A 317 12.24 -13.68 -14.00
N GLY A 318 12.69 -14.19 -12.86
CA GLY A 318 14.02 -13.95 -12.30
C GLY A 318 15.12 -14.82 -12.92
N GLU A 319 14.97 -15.24 -14.17
CA GLU A 319 15.90 -16.13 -14.88
C GLU A 319 17.36 -15.64 -14.91
N PHE A 320 17.68 -14.40 -14.52
CA PHE A 320 19.00 -13.82 -14.81
C PHE A 320 19.80 -13.19 -13.67
N LYS A 321 19.38 -13.28 -12.40
CA LYS A 321 20.16 -12.62 -11.34
C LYS A 321 20.56 -13.48 -10.16
N ILE A 322 19.77 -14.40 -9.61
CA ILE A 322 20.21 -15.09 -8.38
C ILE A 322 21.42 -16.03 -8.63
N ARG A 323 21.49 -16.67 -9.80
CA ARG A 323 22.61 -17.55 -10.18
C ARG A 323 23.94 -16.81 -10.44
N SER A 324 23.91 -15.52 -10.79
CA SER A 324 25.11 -14.72 -11.05
C SER A 324 25.76 -14.12 -9.79
N TYR A 325 25.21 -14.40 -8.61
CA TYR A 325 25.77 -13.99 -7.30
C TYR A 325 26.20 -15.17 -6.44
N LEU A 326 26.34 -16.36 -7.04
CA LEU A 326 27.04 -17.48 -6.44
C LEU A 326 28.53 -17.32 -6.78
N PRO A 327 29.46 -17.54 -5.83
CA PRO A 327 30.89 -17.59 -6.13
C PRO A 327 31.25 -18.69 -7.14
#